data_AF-A0A2D7KR52-F1
#
_entry.id   AF-A0A2D7KR52-F1
#
_cell.length_a   1.000
_cell.length_b   1.000
_cell.length_c   1.000
_cell.angle_alpha   90.00
_cell.angle_beta   90.00
_cell.angle_gamma   90.00
#
_symmetry.space_group_name_H-M   'P 1'
#
loop_
_entity.id
_entity.type
_entity.pdbx_description
1 polymer ?
#
loop_
_entity_poly.entity_id
_entity_poly.type
_entity_poly.pdbx_seq_one_letter_code
_entity_poly.pdbx_strand_id
1 'polypeptide(L)'
;MIEHVVATGDGHSATARALNCNRSSVVQAMNDPYVQDVLQQKVGERLTRASAIASNTLIKLARQGKSEYVQLQASDSILDRTGFKPPDRSIHQVQGDVSIRINLE
;
A
#
# COMPACT_ATOMS: atom_id res chain seq x y z
N MET A 1 9.09 -7.16 -22.39
CA MET A 1 9.45 -7.61 -21.01
C MET A 1 8.71 -6.83 -19.95
N ILE A 2 8.92 -5.51 -19.82
CA ILE A 2 8.30 -4.67 -18.78
C ILE A 2 6.77 -4.80 -18.80
N GLU A 3 6.14 -4.66 -19.96
CA GLU A 3 4.68 -4.80 -20.11
C GLU A 3 4.14 -6.14 -19.63
N HIS A 4 4.87 -7.24 -19.90
CA HIS A 4 4.50 -8.57 -19.44
C HIS A 4 4.57 -8.67 -17.92
N VAL A 5 5.67 -8.22 -17.31
CA VAL A 5 5.83 -8.20 -15.84
C VAL A 5 4.75 -7.34 -15.19
N VAL A 6 4.47 -6.17 -15.75
CA VAL A 6 3.43 -5.27 -15.24
C VAL A 6 2.06 -5.94 -15.36
N ALA A 7 1.78 -6.70 -16.42
CA ALA A 7 0.49 -7.34 -16.66
C ALA A 7 0.25 -8.58 -15.77
N THR A 8 1.21 -9.49 -15.69
CA THR A 8 1.06 -10.79 -15.02
C THR A 8 1.57 -10.81 -13.59
N GLY A 9 2.54 -9.96 -13.24
CA GLY A 9 3.22 -10.01 -11.94
C GLY A 9 4.17 -11.21 -11.78
N ASP A 10 4.58 -11.82 -12.89
CA ASP A 10 5.41 -13.03 -12.90
C ASP A 10 6.84 -12.77 -12.41
N GLY A 11 7.39 -13.75 -11.69
CA GLY A 11 8.81 -13.76 -11.32
C GLY A 11 9.75 -13.89 -12.53
N HIS A 12 11.05 -13.66 -12.32
CA HIS A 12 12.05 -13.61 -13.40
C HIS A 12 12.11 -14.90 -14.25
N SER A 13 11.90 -16.07 -13.65
CA SER A 13 11.93 -17.36 -14.38
C SER A 13 10.72 -17.55 -15.30
N ALA A 14 9.53 -17.13 -14.85
CA ALA A 14 8.32 -17.20 -15.67
C ALA A 14 8.34 -16.15 -16.79
N THR A 15 8.81 -14.94 -16.49
CA THR A 15 9.04 -13.89 -17.51
C THR A 15 10.04 -14.33 -18.58
N ALA A 16 11.13 -15.00 -18.18
CA ALA A 16 12.12 -15.53 -19.10
C ALA A 16 11.54 -16.60 -20.05
N ARG A 17 10.70 -17.49 -19.52
CA ARG A 17 9.98 -18.50 -20.34
C ARG A 17 9.02 -17.85 -21.31
N ALA A 18 8.23 -16.86 -20.87
CA ALA A 18 7.26 -16.17 -21.72
C ALA A 18 7.93 -15.40 -22.87
N LEU A 19 9.15 -14.91 -22.66
CA LEU A 19 9.92 -14.15 -23.65
C LEU A 19 10.93 -15.00 -24.43
N ASN A 20 10.96 -16.33 -24.20
CA ASN A 20 11.93 -17.27 -24.78
C ASN A 20 13.39 -16.79 -24.63
N CYS A 21 13.75 -16.27 -23.47
CA CYS A 21 15.09 -15.76 -23.18
C CYS A 21 15.67 -16.36 -21.90
N ASN A 22 16.97 -16.12 -21.68
CA ASN A 22 17.64 -16.60 -20.48
C ASN A 22 17.17 -15.84 -19.24
N ARG A 23 17.01 -16.55 -18.11
CA ARG A 23 16.70 -15.93 -16.82
C ARG A 23 17.72 -14.85 -16.43
N SER A 24 19.00 -15.10 -16.68
CA SER A 24 20.08 -14.14 -16.41
C SER A 24 19.89 -12.83 -17.17
N SER A 25 19.46 -12.89 -18.43
CA SER A 25 19.17 -11.69 -19.24
C SER A 25 18.01 -10.88 -18.67
N VAL A 26 16.96 -11.54 -18.16
CA VAL A 26 15.84 -10.86 -17.48
C VAL A 26 16.31 -10.20 -16.18
N VAL A 27 17.10 -10.91 -15.37
CA VAL A 27 17.65 -10.36 -14.12
C VAL A 27 18.54 -9.14 -14.41
N GLN A 28 19.43 -9.25 -15.40
CA GLN A 28 20.31 -8.15 -15.78
C GLN A 28 19.50 -6.95 -16.26
N ALA A 29 18.50 -7.16 -17.11
CA ALA A 29 17.65 -6.08 -17.62
C ALA A 29 16.80 -5.44 -16.50
N MET A 30 16.31 -6.22 -15.52
CA MET A 30 15.56 -5.69 -14.37
C MET A 30 16.43 -4.92 -13.37
N ASN A 31 17.74 -5.18 -13.35
CA ASN A 31 18.69 -4.46 -12.51
C ASN A 31 19.13 -3.12 -13.12
N ASP A 32 18.82 -2.87 -14.39
CA ASP A 32 19.12 -1.60 -15.06
C ASP A 32 18.25 -0.46 -14.44
N PRO A 33 18.84 0.63 -13.95
CA PRO A 33 18.10 1.75 -13.38
C PRO A 33 17.03 2.34 -14.30
N TYR A 34 17.31 2.42 -15.62
CA TYR A 34 16.35 2.95 -16.58
C TYR A 34 15.12 2.04 -16.70
N VAL A 35 15.35 0.72 -16.69
CA VAL A 35 14.26 -0.27 -16.73
C VAL A 35 13.43 -0.23 -15.45
N GLN A 36 14.06 0.00 -14.30
CA GLN A 36 13.37 0.16 -13.02
C GLN A 36 12.49 1.41 -12.99
N ASP A 37 12.98 2.53 -13.51
CA ASP A 37 12.21 3.78 -13.58
C ASP A 37 10.98 3.62 -14.48
N VAL A 38 11.16 3.06 -15.69
CA VAL A 38 10.06 2.77 -16.61
C VAL A 38 9.06 1.77 -15.99
N LEU A 39 9.55 0.75 -15.28
CA LEU A 39 8.70 -0.20 -14.58
C LEU A 39 7.86 0.49 -13.49
N GLN A 40 8.49 1.34 -12.67
CA GLN A 40 7.83 2.09 -11.62
C GLN A 40 6.74 3.02 -12.18
N GLN A 41 7.04 3.71 -13.30
CA GLN A 41 6.07 4.54 -14.01
C GLN A 41 4.86 3.71 -14.46
N LYS A 42 5.09 2.57 -15.13
CA LYS A 42 4.00 1.73 -15.65
C LYS A 42 3.16 1.09 -14.55
N VAL A 43 3.78 0.69 -13.44
CA VAL A 43 3.06 0.24 -12.25
C VAL A 43 2.21 1.37 -11.67
N GLY A 44 2.75 2.59 -11.58
CA GLY A 44 2.02 3.78 -11.12
C GLY A 44 0.78 4.08 -11.99
N GLU A 45 0.92 4.04 -13.32
CA GLU A 45 -0.19 4.20 -14.27
C GLU A 45 -1.30 3.15 -14.02
N ARG A 46 -0.92 1.88 -13.87
CA ARG A 46 -1.87 0.79 -13.59
C ARG A 46 -2.56 0.96 -12.23
N LEU A 47 -1.80 1.31 -11.20
CA LEU A 47 -2.32 1.54 -9.85
C LEU A 47 -3.26 2.74 -9.79
N THR A 48 -3.00 3.80 -10.56
CA THR A 48 -3.87 4.97 -10.63
C THR A 48 -5.24 4.59 -11.18
N ARG A 49 -5.28 3.83 -12.28
CA ARG A 49 -6.54 3.30 -12.82
C ARG A 49 -7.24 2.37 -11.83
N ALA A 50 -6.51 1.46 -11.19
CA ALA A 50 -7.09 0.53 -10.22
C ALA A 50 -7.65 1.27 -8.98
N SER A 51 -6.98 2.33 -8.53
CA SER A 51 -7.39 3.16 -7.41
C SER A 51 -8.73 3.85 -7.66
N ALA A 52 -9.00 4.33 -8.88
CA ALA A 52 -10.30 4.90 -9.24
C ALA A 52 -11.42 3.86 -9.12
N ILE A 53 -11.19 2.63 -9.60
CA ILE A 53 -12.15 1.52 -9.52
C ILE A 53 -12.39 1.12 -8.05
N ALA A 54 -11.32 1.00 -7.27
CA ALA A 54 -11.39 0.66 -5.85
C ALA A 54 -12.16 1.72 -5.05
N SER A 55 -11.93 3.01 -5.34
CA SER A 55 -12.62 4.12 -4.69
C SER A 55 -14.13 4.09 -4.96
N ASN A 56 -14.53 3.86 -6.21
CA ASN A 56 -15.95 3.69 -6.55
C ASN A 56 -16.57 2.48 -5.85
N THR A 57 -15.81 1.39 -5.73
CA THR A 57 -16.25 0.18 -5.02
C THR A 57 -16.47 0.45 -3.53
N LEU A 58 -15.55 1.17 -2.88
CA LEU A 58 -15.71 1.57 -1.48
C LEU A 58 -16.97 2.43 -1.26
N ILE A 59 -17.22 3.40 -2.13
CA ILE A 59 -18.45 4.23 -2.07
C ILE A 59 -19.70 3.35 -2.20
N LYS A 60 -19.69 2.38 -3.12
CA LYS A 60 -20.81 1.45 -3.29
C LYS A 60 -21.00 0.58 -2.05
N LEU A 61 -19.93 0.03 -1.48
CA LEU A 61 -19.98 -0.82 -0.29
C LEU A 61 -20.45 -0.05 0.95
N ALA A 62 -20.02 1.19 1.12
CA ALA A 62 -20.48 2.06 2.21
C ALA A 62 -21.99 2.34 2.14
N ARG A 63 -22.57 2.43 0.93
CA ARG A 63 -24.00 2.75 0.74
C ARG A 63 -24.92 1.53 0.67
N GLN A 64 -24.45 0.42 0.12
CA GLN A 64 -25.28 -0.72 -0.29
C GLN A 64 -24.69 -2.08 0.10
N GLY A 65 -23.67 -2.12 0.95
CA GLY A 65 -23.07 -3.36 1.41
C GLY A 65 -24.13 -4.28 2.05
N LYS A 66 -24.09 -5.58 1.76
CA LYS A 66 -25.07 -6.55 2.32
C LYS A 66 -24.99 -6.69 3.84
N SER A 67 -23.83 -6.36 4.42
CA SER A 67 -23.56 -6.44 5.85
C SER A 67 -23.24 -5.06 6.39
N GLU A 68 -23.85 -4.72 7.53
CA GLU A 68 -23.58 -3.48 8.27
C GLU A 68 -22.10 -3.35 8.62
N TYR A 69 -21.44 -4.46 8.97
CA TYR A 69 -20.00 -4.48 9.22
C TYR A 69 -19.18 -4.03 8.00
N VAL A 70 -19.54 -4.50 6.80
CA VAL A 70 -18.86 -4.12 5.56
C VAL A 70 -19.13 -2.66 5.20
N GLN A 71 -20.34 -2.16 5.45
CA GLN A 71 -20.68 -0.75 5.26
C GLN A 71 -19.85 0.14 6.19
N LEU A 72 -19.76 -0.23 7.48
CA LEU A 72 -18.99 0.49 8.48
C LEU A 72 -17.50 0.48 8.12
N GLN A 73 -16.92 -0.68 7.80
CA GLN A 73 -15.52 -0.80 7.42
C GLN A 73 -15.19 0.00 6.14
N ALA A 74 -16.08 0.00 5.16
CA ALA A 74 -15.91 0.80 3.95
C ALA A 74 -15.98 2.31 4.24
N SER A 75 -16.89 2.72 5.13
CA SER A 75 -17.03 4.12 5.56
C SER A 75 -15.79 4.60 6.31
N ASP A 76 -15.29 3.79 7.25
CA ASP A 76 -14.07 4.05 8.01
C ASP A 76 -12.84 4.14 7.09
N SER A 77 -12.72 3.21 6.13
CA SER A 77 -11.67 3.25 5.10
C SER A 77 -11.71 4.51 4.22
N ILE A 78 -12.88 5.11 4.02
CA ILE A 78 -13.02 6.38 3.28
C ILE A 78 -12.58 7.56 4.15
N LEU A 79 -13.00 7.60 5.42
CA LEU A 79 -12.63 8.65 6.37
C LEU A 79 -11.11 8.70 6.60
N ASP A 80 -10.48 7.53 6.76
CA ASP A 80 -9.04 7.40 6.93
C ASP A 80 -8.25 7.93 5.73
N ARG A 81 -8.74 7.70 4.51
CA ARG A 81 -8.09 8.17 3.27
C ARG A 81 -8.29 9.66 3.00
N THR A 82 -9.35 10.24 3.53
CA THR A 82 -9.69 11.66 3.37
C THR A 82 -9.12 12.51 4.50
N GLY A 83 -8.50 11.89 5.51
CA GLY A 83 -7.88 12.59 6.64
C GLY A 83 -8.89 13.04 7.71
N PHE A 84 -10.15 12.60 7.62
CA PHE A 84 -11.16 12.85 8.65
C PHE A 84 -11.05 11.80 9.75
N LYS A 85 -9.94 11.81 10.49
CA LYS A 85 -9.83 11.06 11.74
C LYS A 85 -10.41 11.87 12.90
N PRO A 86 -11.10 11.22 13.86
CA PRO A 86 -11.38 11.86 15.14
C PRO A 86 -10.08 12.45 15.71
N PRO A 87 -10.12 13.64 16.32
CA PRO A 87 -8.93 14.25 16.92
C PRO A 87 -8.26 13.24 17.84
N ASP A 88 -6.94 13.12 17.68
CA ASP A 88 -6.12 12.18 18.45
C ASP A 88 -6.40 12.41 19.94
N ARG A 89 -6.65 11.33 20.69
CA ARG A 89 -6.84 11.46 22.13
C ARG A 89 -5.54 12.02 22.67
N SER A 90 -5.55 13.25 23.15
CA SER A 90 -4.41 13.86 23.81
C SER A 90 -3.89 12.92 24.88
N ILE A 91 -2.74 12.29 24.61
CA ILE A 91 -1.99 11.56 25.61
C ILE A 91 -1.51 12.65 26.56
N HIS A 92 -2.29 12.91 27.60
CA HIS A 92 -1.84 13.70 28.73
C HIS A 92 -0.78 12.85 29.44
N GLN A 93 0.45 12.90 28.94
CA GLN A 93 1.60 12.37 29.63
C GLN A 93 1.79 13.27 30.87
N VAL A 94 1.18 12.84 31.98
CA VAL A 94 1.42 13.42 33.29
C VAL A 94 2.87 13.06 33.63
N GLN A 95 3.80 13.93 33.25
CA GLN A 95 5.20 13.89 33.66
C GLN A 95 5.24 14.25 35.15
N GLY A 96 4.81 13.31 35.99
CA GLY A 96 5.01 13.39 37.43
C GLY A 96 6.49 13.17 37.71
N ASP A 97 7.19 14.25 38.05
CA ASP A 97 8.57 14.23 38.48
C ASP A 97 8.64 13.61 39.89
N VAL A 98 8.68 12.27 39.97
CA VAL A 98 8.74 11.56 41.25
C VAL A 98 10.20 11.56 41.74
N SER A 99 10.56 12.58 42.52
CA SER A 99 11.85 12.64 43.24
C SER A 99 11.76 11.82 44.53
N ILE A 100 12.31 10.61 44.53
CA ILE A 100 12.48 9.80 45.74
C ILE A 100 13.87 10.10 46.31
N ARG A 101 13.94 10.82 47.43
CA ARG A 101 15.17 10.99 48.21
C ARG A 101 15.20 9.90 49.29
N ILE A 102 16.08 8.91 49.13
CA ILE A 102 16.33 7.90 50.15
C ILE A 102 17.47 8.40 51.03
N ASN A 103 17.19 8.66 52.30
CA ASN A 103 18.20 8.84 53.33
C ASN A 103 18.53 7.47 53.93
N LEU A 104 19.82 7.17 54.08
CA LEU A 104 20.32 6.00 54.79
C LEU A 104 21.08 6.50 56.01
N GLU A 105 20.61 6.15 57.21
CA GLU A 105 21.36 6.29 58.48
C GLU A 105 22.36 5.13 58.66
#